data_AF-A0A4Y9R9E7-F1
#
_entry.id   AF-A0A4Y9R9E7-F1
#
_cell.length_a   1.000
_cell.length_b   1.000
_cell.length_c   1.000
_cell.angle_alpha   90.00
_cell.angle_beta   90.00
_cell.angle_gamma   90.00
#
_symmetry.space_group_name_H-M   'P 1'
#
loop_
_entity.id
_entity.type
_entity.pdbx_description
1 polymer ?
#
loop_
_entity_poly.entity_id
_entity_poly.type
_entity_poly.pdbx_seq_one_letter_code
_entity_poly.pdbx_strand_id
1 'polypeptide(L)'
;MDDGQMGSLLVLPPGLSADATRRFGREVAELRFMDGDGVLISAALNVDSDGNLFELDMFKGDGSPLIRIPDALLVRLSIRLRAMEWCDDGPA
;
A
#
# COMPACT_ATOMS: atom_id res chain seq x y z
N MET A 1 -5.22 21.22 9.61
CA MET A 1 -3.90 21.13 8.96
C MET A 1 -4.17 20.55 7.60
N ASP A 2 -3.78 21.27 6.55
CA ASP A 2 -3.75 20.74 5.19
C ASP A 2 -2.57 19.77 5.17
N ASP A 3 -2.84 18.46 5.09
CA ASP A 3 -1.85 17.39 5.25
C ASP A 3 -0.95 17.23 4.01
N GLY A 4 -0.94 18.24 3.12
CA GLY A 4 -0.09 18.28 1.94
C GLY A 4 -0.50 17.28 0.86
N GLN A 5 -1.70 16.70 0.95
CA GLN A 5 -2.14 15.61 0.06
C GLN A 5 -1.18 14.42 0.14
N MET A 6 -0.85 13.97 1.36
CA MET A 6 -0.17 12.69 1.59
C MET A 6 -0.97 11.57 0.89
N GLY A 7 -0.49 11.17 -0.28
CA GLY A 7 -1.19 10.24 -1.15
C GLY A 7 -0.93 8.81 -0.70
N SER A 8 -1.96 8.16 -0.18
CA SER A 8 -1.95 6.73 0.07
C SER A 8 -2.79 5.99 -0.97
N LEU A 9 -2.34 4.78 -1.31
CA LEU A 9 -3.09 3.86 -2.14
C LEU A 9 -3.62 2.73 -1.25
N LEU A 10 -4.88 2.86 -0.83
CA LEU A 10 -5.57 1.80 -0.12
C LEU A 10 -5.80 0.60 -1.05
N VAL A 11 -5.41 -0.59 -0.59
CA VAL A 11 -5.58 -1.85 -1.34
C VAL A 11 -6.78 -2.60 -0.77
N LEU A 12 -7.84 -2.75 -1.55
CA LEU A 12 -9.02 -3.54 -1.17
C LEU A 12 -8.92 -4.96 -1.76
N PRO A 13 -8.97 -6.00 -0.91
CA PRO A 13 -9.15 -7.37 -1.39
C PRO A 13 -10.46 -7.52 -2.18
N PRO A 14 -10.53 -8.46 -3.14
CA PRO A 14 -11.78 -8.76 -3.83
C PRO A 14 -12.92 -9.07 -2.85
N GLY A 15 -14.11 -8.55 -3.11
CA GLY A 15 -15.30 -8.78 -2.29
C GLY A 15 -15.38 -7.92 -1.03
N LEU A 16 -14.39 -7.07 -0.76
CA LEU A 16 -14.42 -6.14 0.37
C LEU A 16 -14.79 -4.73 -0.11
N SER A 17 -15.74 -4.09 0.57
CA SER A 17 -16.11 -2.70 0.29
C SER A 17 -15.05 -1.72 0.82
N ALA A 18 -15.02 -0.52 0.23
CA ALA A 18 -14.17 0.57 0.73
C ALA A 18 -14.51 0.97 2.18
N ASP A 19 -15.75 0.76 2.60
CA ASP A 19 -16.24 1.08 3.95
C ASP A 19 -15.91 -0.02 4.98
N ALA A 20 -15.30 -1.13 4.55
CA ALA A 20 -14.94 -2.20 5.46
C ALA A 20 -13.86 -1.72 6.45
N THR A 21 -14.15 -1.85 7.74
CA THR A 21 -13.21 -1.45 8.80
C THR A 21 -12.06 -2.45 8.87
N ARG A 22 -10.93 -2.10 8.27
CA ARG A 22 -9.66 -2.80 8.43
C ARG A 22 -8.74 -2.01 9.34
N ARG A 23 -7.85 -2.70 10.03
CA ARG A 23 -6.87 -2.08 10.94
C ARG A 23 -5.47 -2.36 10.42
N PHE A 24 -4.65 -1.32 10.36
CA PHE A 24 -3.22 -1.47 10.14
C PHE A 24 -2.64 -2.54 11.07
N GLY A 25 -1.82 -3.43 10.51
CA GLY A 25 -1.09 -4.45 11.24
C GLY A 25 0.39 -4.09 11.36
N ARG A 26 1.10 -4.06 10.23
CA ARG A 26 2.54 -3.73 10.17
C ARG A 26 2.98 -3.30 8.77
N GLU A 27 4.11 -2.64 8.71
CA GLU A 27 4.89 -2.46 7.49
C GLU A 27 5.57 -3.78 7.09
N VAL A 28 5.60 -4.09 5.79
CA VAL A 28 6.26 -5.28 5.24
C VAL A 28 7.36 -4.95 4.23
N ALA A 29 7.42 -3.72 3.73
CA ALA A 29 8.51 -3.23 2.90
C ALA A 29 8.58 -1.69 2.90
N GLU A 30 9.79 -1.17 2.73
CA GLU A 30 10.07 0.26 2.57
C GLU A 30 10.90 0.49 1.29
N LEU A 31 10.63 1.60 0.60
CA LEU A 31 11.45 2.12 -0.49
C LEU A 31 11.70 3.61 -0.26
N ARG A 32 12.93 4.06 -0.52
CA ARG A 32 13.26 5.49 -0.53
C ARG A 32 13.86 5.89 -1.86
N PHE A 33 13.47 7.06 -2.36
CA PHE A 33 13.99 7.61 -3.60
C PHE A 33 13.91 9.13 -3.64
N MET A 34 14.61 9.74 -4.59
CA MET A 34 14.56 11.20 -4.79
C MET A 34 13.48 11.55 -5.83
N ASP A 35 12.64 12.53 -5.51
CA ASP A 35 11.69 13.13 -6.43
C ASP A 35 12.41 14.02 -7.48
N GLY A 36 11.67 14.57 -8.44
CA GLY A 36 12.19 15.42 -9.52
C GLY A 36 12.91 16.68 -9.06
N ASP A 37 12.61 17.16 -7.86
CA ASP A 37 13.24 18.34 -7.21
C ASP A 37 14.35 17.96 -6.22
N GLY A 38 14.68 16.67 -6.08
CA GLY A 38 15.72 16.19 -5.18
C GLY A 38 15.27 15.99 -3.74
N VAL A 39 13.97 16.12 -3.44
CA VAL A 39 13.42 15.83 -2.12
C VAL A 39 13.25 14.33 -1.94
N LEU A 40 13.56 13.83 -0.74
CA LEU A 40 13.43 12.42 -0.41
C LEU A 40 11.95 12.03 -0.26
N ILE A 41 11.58 10.97 -0.97
CA ILE A 41 10.33 10.23 -0.80
C ILE A 41 10.61 8.97 0.01
N SER A 42 9.74 8.71 0.98
CA SER A 42 9.64 7.44 1.70
C SER A 42 8.32 6.77 1.33
N ALA A 43 8.39 5.53 0.83
CA ALA A 43 7.21 4.74 0.49
C ALA A 43 7.17 3.46 1.34
N ALA A 44 6.03 3.15 1.93
CA ALA A 44 5.84 2.01 2.83
C ALA A 44 4.68 1.12 2.34
N LEU A 45 4.93 -0.18 2.24
CA LEU A 45 3.89 -1.16 1.97
C LEU A 45 3.43 -1.78 3.28
N ASN A 46 2.14 -1.63 3.56
CA ASN A 46 1.50 -2.02 4.80
C ASN A 46 0.54 -3.19 4.60
N VAL A 47 0.45 -4.06 5.61
CA VAL A 47 -0.58 -5.09 5.73
C VAL A 47 -1.49 -4.81 6.92
N ASP A 48 -2.71 -5.32 6.87
CA ASP A 48 -3.66 -5.23 7.97
C ASP A 48 -3.31 -6.24 9.08
N SER A 49 -4.11 -6.20 10.16
CA SER A 49 -3.98 -7.13 11.29
C SER A 49 -4.12 -8.60 10.90
N ASP A 50 -4.77 -8.90 9.78
CA ASP A 50 -4.95 -10.25 9.23
C ASP A 50 -3.84 -10.63 8.24
N GLY A 51 -2.89 -9.73 7.98
CA GLY A 51 -1.76 -9.93 7.06
C GLY A 51 -2.10 -9.71 5.58
N ASN A 52 -3.30 -9.22 5.26
CA ASN A 52 -3.69 -8.86 3.89
C ASN A 52 -3.14 -7.48 3.52
N LEU A 53 -2.79 -7.26 2.24
CA LEU A 53 -2.33 -5.96 1.75
C LEU A 53 -3.33 -4.86 2.10
N PHE A 54 -2.84 -3.81 2.75
CA PHE A 54 -3.65 -2.76 3.34
C PHE A 54 -3.47 -1.45 2.60
N GLU A 55 -2.24 -0.95 2.51
CA GLU A 55 -1.96 0.39 2.00
C GLU A 55 -0.55 0.48 1.43
N LEU A 56 -0.37 1.27 0.37
CA LEU A 56 0.93 1.78 -0.04
C LEU A 56 0.95 3.29 0.27
N ASP A 57 1.69 3.67 1.30
CA ASP A 57 1.86 5.05 1.73
C ASP A 57 3.07 5.68 1.07
N MET A 58 2.96 6.96 0.69
CA MET A 58 4.09 7.75 0.20
C MET A 58 4.14 9.09 0.92
N PHE A 59 5.30 9.39 1.50
CA PHE A 59 5.57 10.62 2.21
C PHE A 59 6.74 11.37 1.57
N LYS A 60 6.52 12.64 1.22
CA LYS A 60 7.56 13.56 0.79
C LYS A 60 7.97 14.43 1.97
N GLY A 61 9.28 14.48 2.25
CA GLY A 61 9.81 15.09 3.48
C GLY A 61 9.48 16.57 3.70
N ASP A 62 9.06 17.29 2.67
CA ASP A 62 8.74 18.72 2.73
C ASP A 62 7.24 19.04 2.54
N GLY A 63 6.39 18.03 2.38
CA GLY A 63 4.95 18.18 2.19
C GLY A 63 4.52 18.78 0.86
N SER A 64 5.45 18.97 -0.10
CA SER A 64 5.08 19.37 -1.46
C SER A 64 4.48 18.18 -2.24
N PRO A 65 3.75 18.42 -3.34
CA PRO A 65 3.25 17.33 -4.19
C PRO A 65 4.40 16.54 -4.84
N LEU A 66 4.17 15.23 -5.05
CA LEU A 66 5.07 14.37 -5.81
C LEU A 66 5.14 14.82 -7.28
N ILE A 67 6.35 15.06 -7.79
CA ILE A 67 6.55 15.51 -9.17
C ILE A 67 6.62 14.32 -10.12
N ARG A 68 7.42 13.29 -9.78
CA ARG A 68 7.55 12.07 -10.60
C ARG A 68 8.04 10.88 -9.78
N ILE A 69 7.59 9.70 -10.17
CA ILE A 69 8.23 8.44 -9.76
C ILE A 69 9.25 8.06 -10.85
N PRO A 70 10.55 7.92 -10.53
CA PRO A 70 11.56 7.51 -11.49
C PRO A 70 11.27 6.15 -12.17
N ASP A 71 11.39 6.07 -13.49
CA ASP A 71 11.18 4.83 -14.28
C ASP A 71 12.10 3.67 -13.83
N ALA A 72 13.30 4.01 -13.34
CA ALA A 72 14.27 3.04 -12.85
C ALA A 72 13.85 2.36 -11.53
N LEU A 73 12.86 2.91 -10.82
CA LEU A 73 12.30 2.33 -9.61
C LEU A 73 11.16 1.36 -9.91
N LEU A 74 11.28 0.58 -10.98
CA LEU A 74 10.26 -0.41 -11.33
C LEU A 74 10.22 -1.49 -10.24
N VAL A 75 9.48 -1.21 -9.17
CA VAL A 75 9.14 -2.16 -8.13
C VAL A 75 7.95 -2.93 -8.64
N ARG A 76 8.20 -4.13 -9.14
CA ARG A 76 7.13 -5.02 -9.55
C ARG A 76 6.48 -5.63 -8.31
N LEU A 77 5.44 -4.99 -7.79
CA LEU A 77 4.54 -5.62 -6.82
C LEU A 77 3.72 -6.69 -7.56
N SER A 78 4.20 -7.93 -7.55
CA SER A 78 3.40 -9.07 -8.04
C SER A 78 2.46 -9.52 -6.92
N ILE A 79 1.31 -8.86 -6.81
CA ILE A 79 0.24 -9.29 -5.90
C ILE A 79 -0.43 -10.51 -6.55
N ARG A 80 0.00 -11.72 -6.20
CA ARG A 80 -0.78 -12.92 -6.50
C ARG A 80 -1.78 -13.12 -5.37
N LEU A 81 -3.02 -12.69 -5.61
CA LEU A 81 -4.17 -13.15 -4.82
C LEU A 81 -4.29 -14.65 -5.05
N ARG A 82 -3.96 -15.47 -4.04
CA ARG A 82 -4.46 -16.84 -4.02
C ARG A 82 -5.93 -16.73 -3.63
N ALA A 83 -6.82 -17.16 -4.52
CA ALA A 83 -8.15 -17.54 -4.06
C ALA A 83 -7.96 -18.62 -2.98
N MET A 84 -8.53 -18.40 -1.81
CA MET A 84 -8.63 -19.41 -0.77
C MET A 84 -9.45 -20.55 -1.36
N GLU A 85 -8.84 -21.72 -1.55
CA GLU A 85 -9.57 -22.92 -1.94
C GLU A 85 -10.48 -23.30 -0.76
N TRP A 86 -11.80 -23.17 -0.97
CA TRP A 86 -12.80 -23.63 -0.03
C TRP A 86 -12.69 -25.16 0.04
N CYS A 87 -12.25 -25.72 1.17
CA CYS A 87 -12.47 -27.14 1.42
C CYS A 87 -13.96 -27.31 1.74
N ASP A 88 -14.71 -27.93 0.83
CA ASP A 88 -16.06 -28.43 1.08
C ASP A 88 -16.00 -29.61 2.06
N ASP A 89 -15.71 -29.34 3.34
CA ASP A 89 -16.08 -30.26 4.40
C ASP A 89 -17.55 -29.96 4.77
N GLY A 90 -18.45 -30.45 3.91
CA GLY A 90 -19.88 -30.51 4.21
C GLY A 90 -20.14 -31.35 5.47
N PRO A 91 -21.21 -31.09 6.23
CA PRO A 91 -21.48 -31.84 7.46
C PRO A 91 -21.79 -33.31 7.14
N ALA A 92 -21.29 -34.18 8.02
CA ALA A 92 -21.38 -35.64 8.00
C ALA A 92 -22.82 -36.18 7.95
#